data_AF-A0A3C1KR22-F1
#
_entry.id   AF-A0A3C1KR22-F1
#
_cell.length_a   1.000
_cell.length_b   1.000
_cell.length_c   1.000
_cell.angle_alpha   90.00
_cell.angle_beta   90.00
_cell.angle_gamma   90.00
#
_symmetry.space_group_name_H-M   'P 1'
#
loop_
_entity.id
_entity.type
_entity.pdbx_description
1 polymer ?
#
loop_
_entity_poly.entity_id
_entity_poly.type
_entity_poly.pdbx_seq_one_letter_code
_entity_poly.pdbx_strand_id
1 'polypeptide(L)'
;GFVFGKLGIVPEACSSWFLPRIVGIQQALEWVYTADIFDAQEALTGRLVKAVYTPDELLPAARALALRIISNRSPVATALARQMLYRNAAAEHPRTAHEVDSIAMFYTSLGDGKEGVVSFREKREPAFTGKASAMPDFYPWW
;
A
#
# COMPACT_ATOMS: atom_id res chain seq x y z
N GLY A 1 -9.40 -6.65 -18.39
CA GLY A 1 -10.86 -6.81 -18.49
C GLY A 1 -11.37 -7.71 -17.39
N PHE A 2 -12.52 -7.40 -16.79
CA PHE A 2 -13.16 -8.19 -15.73
C PHE A 2 -14.28 -9.05 -16.34
N VAL A 3 -13.90 -10.15 -16.98
CA VAL A 3 -14.77 -10.89 -17.92
C VAL A 3 -15.84 -11.79 -17.28
N PHE A 4 -16.07 -11.68 -15.97
CA PHE A 4 -16.92 -12.59 -15.19
C PHE A 4 -18.33 -12.75 -15.79
N GLY A 5 -18.97 -11.64 -16.17
CA GLY A 5 -20.32 -11.66 -16.77
C GLY A 5 -20.40 -12.43 -18.09
N LYS A 6 -19.34 -12.39 -18.92
CA LYS A 6 -19.27 -13.15 -20.19
C LYS A 6 -19.13 -14.66 -19.96
N LEU A 7 -18.63 -15.06 -18.80
CA LEU A 7 -18.46 -16.46 -18.40
C LEU A 7 -19.63 -16.98 -17.53
N GLY A 8 -20.61 -16.13 -17.19
CA GLY A 8 -21.70 -16.50 -16.30
C GLY A 8 -21.26 -16.76 -14.86
N ILE A 9 -20.13 -16.16 -14.42
CA ILE A 9 -19.60 -16.29 -13.06
C ILE A 9 -19.57 -14.94 -12.36
N VAL A 10 -19.39 -14.96 -11.04
CA VAL A 10 -19.24 -13.77 -10.21
C VAL A 10 -17.77 -13.34 -10.10
N PRO A 11 -17.49 -12.08 -9.71
CA PRO A 11 -16.14 -11.65 -9.37
C PRO A 11 -15.54 -12.50 -8.22
N GLU A 12 -14.29 -12.94 -8.38
CA GLU A 12 -13.54 -13.75 -7.40
C GLU A 12 -12.30 -13.01 -6.85
N ALA A 13 -11.34 -13.68 -6.19
CA ALA A 13 -10.12 -13.08 -5.60
C ALA A 13 -10.37 -11.86 -4.69
N CYS A 14 -11.51 -11.82 -3.99
CA CYS A 14 -11.96 -10.67 -3.20
C CYS A 14 -12.09 -9.36 -4.02
N SER A 15 -12.21 -9.45 -5.34
CA SER A 15 -12.29 -8.30 -6.24
C SER A 15 -13.52 -7.42 -5.97
N SER A 16 -14.63 -7.98 -5.49
CA SER A 16 -15.80 -7.23 -5.04
C SER A 16 -15.50 -6.31 -3.84
N TRP A 17 -14.42 -6.55 -3.10
CA TRP A 17 -13.95 -5.68 -2.02
C TRP A 17 -12.87 -4.70 -2.51
N PHE A 18 -11.87 -5.19 -3.25
CA PHE A 18 -10.71 -4.40 -3.67
C PHE A 18 -11.01 -3.44 -4.83
N LEU A 19 -11.66 -3.92 -5.89
CA LEU A 19 -11.87 -3.13 -7.10
C LEU A 19 -12.58 -1.79 -6.83
N PRO A 20 -13.76 -1.74 -6.16
CA PRO A 20 -14.42 -0.46 -5.89
C PRO A 20 -13.63 0.47 -4.97
N ARG A 21 -12.70 -0.05 -4.14
CA ARG A 21 -11.80 0.78 -3.32
C ARG A 21 -10.64 1.38 -4.10
N ILE A 22 -10.24 0.75 -5.20
CA ILE A 22 -9.18 1.23 -6.09
C ILE A 22 -9.75 2.24 -7.09
N VAL A 23 -10.81 1.85 -7.80
CA VAL A 23 -11.32 2.62 -8.95
C VAL A 23 -12.57 3.44 -8.65
N GLY A 24 -13.22 3.20 -7.50
CA GLY A 24 -14.53 3.76 -7.17
C GLY A 24 -15.66 2.85 -7.61
N ILE A 25 -16.80 2.91 -6.92
CA ILE A 25 -17.92 1.98 -7.16
C ILE A 25 -18.49 2.10 -8.57
N GLN A 26 -18.57 3.31 -9.13
CA GLN A 26 -19.12 3.54 -10.48
C GLN A 26 -18.30 2.81 -11.55
N GLN A 27 -16.99 3.04 -11.59
CA GLN A 27 -16.08 2.39 -12.55
C GLN A 27 -16.06 0.86 -12.37
N ALA A 28 -16.05 0.41 -11.11
CA ALA A 28 -16.04 -1.02 -10.80
C ALA A 28 -17.30 -1.73 -11.35
N LEU A 29 -18.48 -1.12 -11.17
CA LEU A 29 -19.73 -1.67 -11.71
C LEU A 29 -19.71 -1.68 -13.23
N GLU A 30 -19.29 -0.59 -13.87
CA GLU A 30 -19.22 -0.51 -15.33
C GLU A 30 -18.35 -1.62 -15.91
N TRP A 31 -17.10 -1.75 -15.45
CA TRP A 31 -16.19 -2.78 -15.98
C TRP A 31 -16.63 -4.22 -15.70
N VAL A 32 -17.29 -4.48 -14.56
CA VAL A 32 -17.81 -5.82 -14.23
C VAL A 32 -19.04 -6.16 -15.07
N TYR A 33 -19.92 -5.19 -15.32
CA TYR A 33 -21.16 -5.39 -16.08
C TYR A 33 -20.91 -5.50 -17.58
N THR A 34 -20.08 -4.63 -18.15
CA THR A 34 -19.73 -4.71 -19.58
C THR A 34 -18.86 -5.92 -19.86
N ALA A 35 -18.05 -6.35 -18.87
CA ALA A 35 -17.10 -7.43 -19.00
C ALA A 35 -16.14 -7.22 -20.20
N ASP A 36 -15.88 -5.97 -20.56
CA ASP A 36 -15.05 -5.62 -21.72
C ASP A 36 -13.56 -5.73 -21.44
N ILE A 37 -12.82 -6.00 -22.52
CA ILE A 37 -11.37 -5.91 -22.52
C ILE A 37 -11.03 -4.47 -22.87
N PHE A 38 -10.20 -3.86 -22.05
CA PHE A 38 -9.77 -2.48 -22.18
C PHE A 38 -8.24 -2.40 -22.17
N ASP A 39 -7.70 -1.33 -22.72
CA ASP A 39 -6.27 -1.09 -22.83
C ASP A 39 -5.66 -0.47 -21.56
N ALA A 40 -4.35 -0.21 -21.60
CA ALA A 40 -3.63 0.37 -20.47
C ALA A 40 -4.02 1.82 -20.18
N GLN A 41 -4.48 2.57 -21.18
CA GLN A 41 -4.85 3.97 -21.03
C GLN A 41 -6.21 4.10 -20.33
N GLU A 42 -7.17 3.24 -20.67
CA GLU A 42 -8.44 3.10 -19.95
C GLU A 42 -8.19 2.68 -18.49
N ALA A 43 -7.27 1.73 -18.26
CA ALA A 43 -6.90 1.33 -16.91
C ALA A 43 -6.30 2.50 -16.08
N LEU A 44 -5.56 3.40 -16.72
CA LEU A 44 -4.99 4.59 -16.08
C LEU A 44 -6.07 5.62 -15.76
N THR A 45 -6.94 5.92 -16.72
CA THR A 45 -8.08 6.85 -16.54
C THR A 45 -9.02 6.36 -15.42
N GLY A 46 -9.31 5.05 -15.41
CA GLY A 46 -10.07 4.40 -14.34
C GLY A 46 -9.33 4.23 -13.01
N ARG A 47 -8.08 4.70 -12.89
CA ARG A 47 -7.22 4.62 -11.69
C ARG A 47 -6.84 3.21 -11.23
N LEU A 48 -7.01 2.19 -12.07
CA LEU A 48 -6.58 0.83 -11.78
C LEU A 48 -5.05 0.72 -11.74
N VAL A 49 -4.38 1.48 -12.62
CA VAL A 49 -2.92 1.59 -12.65
C VAL A 49 -2.50 3.03 -12.38
N LYS A 50 -1.30 3.20 -11.81
CA LYS A 50 -0.73 4.50 -11.48
C LYS A 50 -0.12 5.22 -12.68
N ALA A 51 0.43 4.46 -13.62
CA ALA A 51 1.16 4.98 -14.78
C ALA A 51 1.23 3.90 -15.88
N VAL A 52 1.42 4.34 -17.11
CA VAL A 52 1.63 3.49 -18.30
C VAL A 52 3.02 3.78 -18.85
N TYR A 53 3.74 2.72 -19.21
CA TYR A 53 5.11 2.77 -19.72
C TYR A 53 5.23 1.91 -20.97
N THR A 54 6.21 2.20 -21.82
CA THR A 54 6.61 1.24 -22.85
C THR A 54 7.21 -0.01 -22.20
N PRO A 55 7.26 -1.16 -22.91
CA PRO A 55 7.77 -2.42 -22.34
C PRO A 55 9.17 -2.29 -21.72
N ASP A 56 10.08 -1.57 -22.39
CA ASP A 56 11.47 -1.41 -21.96
C ASP A 56 11.62 -0.48 -20.75
N GLU A 57 10.65 0.41 -20.52
CA GLU A 57 10.66 1.38 -19.42
C GLU A 57 9.96 0.87 -18.15
N LEU A 58 9.07 -0.11 -18.29
CA LEU A 58 8.20 -0.59 -17.20
C LEU A 58 8.99 -1.04 -15.97
N LEU A 59 9.96 -1.95 -16.17
CA LEU A 59 10.75 -2.50 -15.06
C LEU A 59 11.72 -1.46 -14.47
N PRO A 60 12.47 -0.67 -15.26
CA PRO A 60 13.25 0.45 -14.73
C PRO A 60 12.44 1.41 -13.86
N ALA A 61 11.27 1.84 -14.33
CA ALA A 61 10.41 2.76 -13.58
C ALA A 61 9.88 2.14 -12.27
N ALA A 62 9.44 0.87 -12.30
CA ALA A 62 8.99 0.16 -11.11
C ALA A 62 10.10 0.01 -10.05
N ARG A 63 11.32 -0.33 -10.48
CA ARG A 63 12.49 -0.44 -9.58
C ARG A 63 12.89 0.91 -9.01
N ALA A 64 12.89 1.96 -9.82
CA ALA A 64 13.15 3.32 -9.34
C ALA A 64 12.14 3.76 -8.28
N LEU A 65 10.84 3.44 -8.47
CA LEU A 65 9.82 3.69 -7.45
C LEU A 65 10.06 2.88 -6.17
N ALA A 66 10.39 1.59 -6.29
CA ALA A 66 10.70 0.75 -5.14
C ALA A 66 11.89 1.31 -4.34
N LEU A 67 12.98 1.70 -5.01
CA LEU A 67 14.13 2.34 -4.37
C LEU A 67 13.75 3.64 -3.67
N ARG A 68 12.91 4.49 -4.29
CA ARG A 68 12.39 5.70 -3.63
C ARG A 68 11.58 5.42 -2.36
N ILE A 69 10.92 4.26 -2.29
CA ILE A 69 10.14 3.85 -1.12
C ILE A 69 11.03 3.33 0.01
N ILE A 70 12.12 2.64 -0.30
CA ILE A 70 12.92 1.92 0.72
C ILE A 70 14.24 2.62 1.08
N SER A 71 14.83 3.41 0.18
CA SER A 71 16.11 4.09 0.42
C SER A 71 15.97 5.06 1.58
N ASN A 72 16.83 4.92 2.58
CA ASN A 72 16.89 5.79 3.75
C ASN A 72 15.53 5.85 4.49
N ARG A 73 14.86 4.70 4.61
CA ARG A 73 13.61 4.52 5.37
C ARG A 73 13.74 3.34 6.33
N SER A 74 13.16 3.48 7.52
CA SER A 74 13.14 2.39 8.51
C SER A 74 12.30 1.22 7.98
N PRO A 75 12.85 0.00 7.89
CA PRO A 75 12.09 -1.17 7.44
C PRO A 75 10.88 -1.48 8.32
N VAL A 76 11.02 -1.31 9.65
CA VAL A 76 9.94 -1.55 10.62
C VAL A 76 8.83 -0.51 10.47
N ALA A 77 9.20 0.78 10.37
CA ALA A 77 8.21 1.85 10.20
C ALA A 77 7.45 1.71 8.89
N THR A 78 8.13 1.38 7.79
CA THR A 78 7.50 1.14 6.48
C THR A 78 6.53 -0.06 6.53
N ALA A 79 6.92 -1.15 7.19
CA ALA A 79 6.06 -2.33 7.34
C ALA A 79 4.81 -2.04 8.18
N LEU A 80 4.96 -1.33 9.30
CA LEU A 80 3.83 -0.89 10.13
C LEU A 80 2.91 0.05 9.36
N ALA A 81 3.45 1.09 8.72
CA ALA A 81 2.66 2.06 7.94
C ALA A 81 1.81 1.37 6.87
N ARG A 82 2.37 0.39 6.14
CA ARG A 82 1.59 -0.41 5.18
C ARG A 82 0.41 -1.10 5.86
N GLN A 83 0.65 -1.80 6.96
CA GLN A 83 -0.37 -2.61 7.61
C GLN A 83 -1.44 -1.74 8.29
N MET A 84 -1.04 -0.62 8.90
CA MET A 84 -1.93 0.38 9.49
C MET A 84 -2.85 0.97 8.41
N LEU A 85 -2.31 1.42 7.28
CA LEU A 85 -3.13 2.01 6.21
C LEU A 85 -4.14 1.00 5.63
N TYR A 86 -3.79 -0.27 5.50
CA TYR A 86 -4.72 -1.28 4.98
C TYR A 86 -5.79 -1.70 6.00
N ARG A 87 -5.42 -1.87 7.26
CA ARG A 87 -6.32 -2.45 8.28
C ARG A 87 -7.09 -1.38 9.05
N ASN A 88 -6.44 -0.29 9.46
CA ASN A 88 -7.09 0.76 10.25
C ASN A 88 -8.16 1.48 9.42
N ALA A 89 -7.97 1.62 8.11
CA ALA A 89 -8.96 2.20 7.21
C ALA A 89 -10.25 1.36 7.09
N ALA A 90 -10.23 0.10 7.55
CA ALA A 90 -11.39 -0.78 7.58
C ALA A 90 -12.01 -0.90 8.99
N ALA A 91 -11.48 -0.19 9.99
CA ALA A 91 -12.01 -0.21 11.35
C ALA A 91 -13.38 0.51 11.42
N GLU A 92 -14.24 0.02 12.31
CA GLU A 92 -15.58 0.59 12.52
C GLU A 92 -15.53 1.99 13.13
N HIS A 93 -14.53 2.26 13.98
CA HIS A 93 -14.41 3.52 14.71
C HIS A 93 -12.95 4.00 14.76
N PRO A 94 -12.67 5.31 14.66
CA PRO A 94 -11.30 5.86 14.67
C PRO A 94 -10.50 5.55 15.94
N ARG A 95 -11.17 5.23 17.06
CA ARG A 95 -10.50 4.81 18.30
C ARG A 95 -9.59 3.59 18.07
N THR A 96 -10.06 2.60 17.33
CA THR A 96 -9.27 1.39 17.04
C THR A 96 -8.00 1.75 16.26
N ALA A 97 -8.10 2.65 15.29
CA ALA A 97 -6.92 3.15 14.57
C ALA A 97 -5.96 3.89 15.53
N HIS A 98 -6.50 4.73 16.42
CA HIS A 98 -5.71 5.52 17.37
C HIS A 98 -4.92 4.67 18.38
N GLU A 99 -5.51 3.56 18.86
CA GLU A 99 -4.83 2.62 19.76
C GLU A 99 -3.61 1.98 19.08
N VAL A 100 -3.77 1.55 17.82
CA VAL A 100 -2.68 1.02 16.98
C VAL A 100 -1.62 2.09 16.69
N ASP A 101 -2.04 3.29 16.30
CA ASP A 101 -1.13 4.41 16.00
C ASP A 101 -0.24 4.73 17.20
N SER A 102 -0.83 4.76 18.40
CA SER A 102 -0.15 5.12 19.63
C SER A 102 0.92 4.09 20.02
N ILE A 103 0.59 2.80 19.98
CA ILE A 103 1.57 1.75 20.31
C ILE A 103 2.64 1.60 19.22
N ALA A 104 2.27 1.72 17.94
CA ALA A 104 3.23 1.73 16.84
C ALA A 104 4.22 2.90 16.93
N MET A 105 3.73 4.10 17.26
CA MET A 105 4.57 5.28 17.48
C MET A 105 5.54 5.08 18.65
N PHE A 106 5.08 4.51 19.77
CA PHE A 106 5.93 4.22 20.92
C PHE A 106 7.10 3.30 20.54
N TYR A 107 6.83 2.14 19.93
CA TYR A 107 7.88 1.18 19.58
C TYR A 107 8.83 1.71 18.50
N THR A 108 8.32 2.39 17.48
CA THR A 108 9.17 2.97 16.43
C THR A 108 10.04 4.11 16.96
N SER A 109 9.55 4.88 17.93
CA SER A 109 10.32 5.93 18.62
C SER A 109 11.44 5.36 19.49
N LEU A 110 11.25 4.18 20.10
CA LEU A 110 12.31 3.52 20.86
C LEU A 110 13.41 2.93 19.97
N GLY A 111 13.04 2.46 18.78
CA GLY A 111 13.94 1.91 17.77
C GLY A 111 14.52 2.97 16.83
N ASP A 112 14.32 2.78 15.53
CA ASP A 112 14.89 3.61 14.45
C ASP A 112 14.51 5.10 14.54
N GLY A 113 13.43 5.46 15.25
CA GLY A 113 13.01 6.86 15.43
C GLY A 113 14.09 7.75 16.05
N LYS A 114 14.90 7.23 16.99
CA LYS A 114 16.03 7.98 17.57
C LYS A 114 17.06 8.36 16.51
N GLU A 115 17.45 7.40 15.69
CA GLU A 115 18.41 7.63 14.61
C GLU A 115 17.84 8.60 13.56
N GLY A 116 16.54 8.48 13.22
CA GLY A 116 15.89 9.42 12.31
C GLY A 116 15.94 10.87 12.81
N VAL A 117 15.73 11.10 14.11
CA VAL A 117 15.85 12.44 14.71
C VAL A 117 17.30 12.94 14.67
N VAL A 118 18.26 12.08 15.02
CA VAL A 118 19.68 12.44 15.03
C VAL A 118 20.19 12.76 13.63
N SER A 119 19.95 11.89 12.65
CA SER A 119 20.42 12.06 11.27
C SER A 119 19.80 13.31 10.63
N PHE A 120 18.54 13.60 10.91
CA PHE A 120 17.86 14.82 10.48
C PHE A 120 18.55 16.08 11.03
N ARG A 121 18.86 16.10 12.33
CA ARG A 121 19.55 17.24 12.97
C ARG A 121 20.97 17.41 12.43
N GLU A 122 21.65 16.31 12.15
CA GLU A 122 23.02 16.28 11.63
C GLU A 122 23.12 16.46 10.10
N LYS A 123 21.97 16.53 9.40
CA LYS A 123 21.89 16.65 7.93
C LYS A 123 22.65 15.53 7.19
N ARG A 124 22.57 14.31 7.72
CA ARG A 124 23.16 13.11 7.12
C ARG A 124 22.10 12.06 6.84
N GLU A 125 22.46 11.07 6.04
CA GLU A 125 21.60 9.91 5.81
C GLU A 125 21.45 9.08 7.10
N PRO A 126 20.25 8.54 7.38
CA PRO A 126 19.99 7.70 8.54
C PRO A 126 20.60 6.30 8.37
N ALA A 127 21.13 5.77 9.46
CA ALA A 127 21.59 4.38 9.58
C ALA A 127 20.56 3.54 10.34
N PHE A 128 19.40 3.29 9.71
CA PHE A 128 18.35 2.47 10.31
C PHE A 128 18.79 1.00 10.47
N THR A 129 18.55 0.42 11.64
CA THR A 129 18.97 -0.94 12.00
C THR A 129 17.80 -1.88 12.22
N GLY A 130 16.59 -1.35 12.33
CA GLY A 130 15.36 -2.14 12.46
C GLY A 130 15.18 -3.11 11.29
N LYS A 131 14.70 -4.33 11.60
CA LYS A 131 14.46 -5.37 10.61
C LYS A 131 12.96 -5.70 10.58
N ALA A 132 12.36 -5.72 9.40
CA ALA A 132 10.96 -6.13 9.25
C ALA A 132 10.70 -7.61 9.60
N SER A 133 11.76 -8.44 9.71
CA SER A 133 11.69 -9.80 10.23
C SER A 133 11.66 -9.87 11.77
N ALA A 134 11.85 -8.73 12.46
CA ALA A 134 11.85 -8.60 13.91
C ALA A 134 10.92 -7.44 14.30
N MET A 135 9.61 -7.66 14.12
CA MET A 135 8.58 -6.68 14.44
C MET A 135 8.30 -6.63 15.95
N PRO A 136 7.78 -5.51 16.49
CA PRO A 136 7.38 -5.43 17.90
C PRO A 136 6.30 -6.44 18.28
N ASP A 137 6.25 -6.86 19.55
CA ASP A 137 5.40 -7.98 20.02
C ASP A 137 3.88 -7.80 19.79
N PHE A 138 3.39 -6.56 19.68
CA PHE A 138 1.98 -6.30 19.37
C PHE A 138 1.62 -6.60 17.90
N TYR A 139 2.61 -6.83 17.04
CA TYR A 139 2.44 -7.16 15.63
C TYR A 139 2.32 -8.68 15.41
N PRO A 140 1.47 -9.17 14.49
CA PRO A 140 0.49 -8.47 13.66
C PRO A 140 -0.92 -8.43 14.27
N TRP A 141 -1.08 -8.83 15.54
CA TRP A 141 -2.37 -9.17 16.15
C TRP A 141 -2.95 -8.05 17.02
N TRP A 142 -2.75 -6.80 16.61
CA TRP A 142 -3.41 -5.67 17.27
C TRP A 142 -4.93 -5.84 17.27
#